data_AF-A0A1S2N904-F1
#
_entry.id   AF-A0A1S2N904-F1
#
_cell.length_a   1.000
_cell.length_b   1.000
_cell.length_c   1.000
_cell.angle_alpha   90.00
_cell.angle_beta   90.00
_cell.angle_gamma   90.00
#
_symmetry.space_group_name_H-M   'P 1'
#
loop_
_entity.id
_entity.type
_entity.pdbx_description
1 polymer ?
#
loop_
_entity_poly.entity_id
_entity_poly.type
_entity_poly.pdbx_seq_one_letter_code
_entity_poly.pdbx_strand_id
1 'polypeptide(L)'
;MNHRKKGLKRLLDGIVEDEVGRLVLTHKDRLLRFGAELILSLCQARQVEVVIINQGEDTNFEEELASDVLEIVTVFSARLYGSRSHRNQKLIDGVRAAVKESQCT
;
A
#
# COMPACT_ATOMS: atom_id res chain seq x y z
N MET A 1 -5.33 -2.97 2.70
CA MET A 1 -5.10 -1.93 3.72
C MET A 1 -4.45 -2.48 4.99
N ASN A 2 -3.16 -2.20 5.17
CA ASN A 2 -2.37 -2.69 6.29
C ASN A 2 -1.93 -1.55 7.23
N HIS A 3 -2.88 -0.96 7.95
CA HIS A 3 -2.65 0.20 8.84
C HIS A 3 -2.21 -0.18 10.27
N ARG A 4 -2.10 -1.48 10.59
CA ARG A 4 -1.72 -1.96 11.93
C ARG A 4 -0.25 -2.37 12.03
N LYS A 5 0.56 -2.10 10.99
CA LYS A 5 1.99 -2.43 11.00
C LYS A 5 2.68 -1.65 12.14
N LYS A 6 3.47 -2.36 12.94
CA LYS A 6 4.26 -1.74 14.03
C LYS A 6 5.14 -0.59 13.54
N GLY A 7 5.75 -0.73 12.36
CA GLY A 7 6.57 0.33 11.75
C GLY A 7 5.77 1.58 11.40
N LEU A 8 4.56 1.42 10.88
CA LEU A 8 3.67 2.55 10.57
C LEU A 8 3.25 3.28 11.83
N LYS A 9 2.89 2.54 12.89
CA LYS A 9 2.53 3.14 14.17
C LYS A 9 3.70 3.97 14.74
N ARG A 10 4.91 3.40 14.78
CA ARG A 10 6.12 4.11 15.24
C ARG A 10 6.40 5.38 14.44
N LEU A 11 6.21 5.34 13.12
CA LEU A 11 6.35 6.52 12.27
C LEU A 11 5.34 7.60 12.66
N LEU A 12 4.07 7.23 12.83
CA LEU A 12 3.02 8.20 13.22
C LEU A 12 3.28 8.80 14.60
N ASP A 13 3.63 7.97 15.58
CA ASP A 13 3.95 8.42 16.94
C ASP A 13 5.12 9.43 16.90
N GLY A 14 6.22 9.09 16.20
CA GLY A 14 7.37 10.00 16.05
C GLY A 14 7.09 11.28 15.26
N ILE A 15 6.17 11.26 14.28
CA ILE A 15 5.72 12.49 13.60
C ILE A 15 4.90 13.37 14.55
N VAL A 16 4.06 12.79 15.41
CA VAL A 16 3.21 13.52 16.36
C VAL A 16 4.02 14.12 17.51
N GLU A 17 5.07 13.42 17.94
CA GLU A 17 6.00 13.84 18.99
C GLU A 17 7.13 14.74 18.47
N ASP A 18 7.07 15.15 17.20
CA ASP A 18 8.04 16.02 16.51
C ASP A 18 9.49 15.45 16.53
N GLU A 19 9.63 14.12 16.63
CA GLU A 19 10.92 13.39 16.61
C GLU A 19 11.43 13.08 15.19
N VAL A 20 10.57 13.26 14.17
CA VAL A 20 10.87 12.94 12.77
C VAL A 20 11.01 14.23 11.97
N GLY A 21 12.23 14.59 11.57
CA GLY A 21 12.48 15.75 10.71
C GLY A 21 12.31 15.48 9.20
N ARG A 22 12.48 14.22 8.78
CA ARG A 22 12.41 13.82 7.37
C ARG A 22 11.88 12.40 7.19
N LEU A 23 10.88 12.22 6.33
CA LEU A 23 10.39 10.94 5.86
C LEU A 23 10.95 10.66 4.46
N VAL A 24 11.72 9.58 4.33
CA VAL A 24 12.31 9.17 3.05
C VAL A 24 11.64 7.90 2.56
N LEU A 25 11.09 7.95 1.34
CA LEU A 25 10.40 6.85 0.69
C LEU A 25 11.10 6.52 -0.63
N THR A 26 11.07 5.25 -1.04
CA THR A 26 11.49 4.90 -2.40
C THR A 26 10.39 5.25 -3.39
N HIS A 27 9.15 4.81 -3.15
CA HIS A 27 7.94 5.18 -3.89
C HIS A 27 6.80 5.49 -2.91
N LYS A 28 5.83 6.30 -3.32
CA LYS A 28 4.66 6.67 -2.50
C LYS A 28 3.88 5.46 -1.98
N ASP A 29 3.64 4.47 -2.84
CA ASP A 29 2.83 3.27 -2.51
C ASP A 29 3.51 2.32 -1.50
N ARG A 30 4.79 2.52 -1.21
CA ARG A 30 5.50 1.74 -0.17
C ARG A 30 5.05 2.12 1.24
N LEU A 31 4.51 3.33 1.41
CA LEU A 31 4.00 3.78 2.70
C LEU A 31 2.68 3.08 3.03
N LEU A 32 1.68 3.32 2.19
CA LEU A 32 0.34 2.75 2.27
C LEU A 32 -0.28 2.75 0.89
N ARG A 33 -1.04 1.69 0.58
CA ARG A 33 -1.79 1.67 -0.67
C ARG A 33 -2.92 2.67 -0.72
N PHE A 34 -3.67 2.74 0.38
CA PHE A 34 -4.73 3.71 0.55
C PHE A 34 -4.45 4.53 1.81
N GLY A 35 -4.70 5.82 1.75
CA GLY A 35 -4.48 6.73 2.88
C GLY A 35 -3.04 7.22 3.06
N ALA A 36 -2.14 6.99 2.09
CA ALA A 36 -0.81 7.62 2.10
C ALA A 36 -0.91 9.15 2.18
N GLU A 37 -1.83 9.75 1.41
CA GLU A 37 -2.10 11.19 1.41
C GLU A 37 -2.40 11.78 2.79
N LEU A 38 -3.08 11.00 3.66
CA LEU A 38 -3.37 11.44 5.03
C LEU A 38 -2.08 11.55 5.85
N ILE A 39 -1.14 10.63 5.65
CA ILE A 39 0.16 10.66 6.34
C ILE A 39 1.04 11.78 5.77
N LEU A 40 1.02 11.99 4.45
CA LEU A 40 1.74 13.09 3.81
C LEU A 40 1.22 14.46 4.28
N SER A 41 -0.10 14.59 4.40
CA SER A 41 -0.74 15.79 4.96
C SER A 41 -0.36 16.00 6.43
N LEU A 42 -0.27 14.93 7.21
CA LEU A 42 0.23 15.00 8.60
C LEU A 42 1.70 15.44 8.65
N CYS A 43 2.55 14.89 7.77
CA CYS A 43 3.95 15.30 7.64
C CYS A 43 4.04 16.80 7.33
N GLN A 44 3.25 17.29 6.37
CA GLN A 44 3.20 18.72 6.02
C GLN A 44 2.77 19.58 7.21
N ALA A 45 1.71 19.18 7.93
CA ALA A 45 1.23 19.91 9.11
C ALA A 45 2.28 19.97 10.24
N ARG A 46 3.14 18.96 10.31
CA ARG A 46 4.23 18.82 11.28
C ARG A 46 5.60 19.29 10.75
N GLN A 47 5.63 19.93 9.58
CA GLN A 47 6.87 20.41 8.94
C GLN A 47 7.92 19.31 8.71
N VAL A 48 7.49 18.06 8.57
CA VAL A 48 8.35 16.93 8.23
C VAL A 48 8.59 16.95 6.73
N GLU A 49 9.87 16.99 6.34
CA GLU A 49 10.26 16.94 4.93
C GLU A 49 9.98 15.54 4.36
N VAL A 50 9.29 15.45 3.23
CA VAL A 50 9.06 14.17 2.55
C VAL A 50 9.91 14.11 1.29
N VAL A 51 10.76 13.09 1.18
CA VAL A 51 11.64 12.84 0.02
C VAL A 51 11.29 11.49 -0.60
N ILE A 52 11.01 11.49 -1.90
CA ILE A 52 10.75 10.26 -2.68
C ILE A 52 11.96 10.04 -3.61
N ILE A 53 12.78 9.03 -3.29
CA ILE A 53 14.08 8.79 -3.96
C ILE A 53 13.89 8.21 -5.36
N ASN A 54 12.95 7.29 -5.52
CA ASN A 54 12.77 6.52 -6.74
C ASN A 54 11.40 6.86 -7.33
N GLN A 55 11.32 7.96 -8.06
CA GLN A 55 10.23 8.15 -9.01
C GLN A 55 10.50 7.24 -10.24
N GLY A 56 10.62 5.93 -10.02
CA GLY A 56 10.89 4.96 -11.09
C GLY A 56 9.87 5.10 -12.22
N GLU A 57 10.11 4.44 -13.35
CA GLU A 57 9.20 4.45 -14.51
C GLU A 57 7.75 4.32 -14.04
N ASP A 58 6.91 5.25 -14.50
CA ASP A 58 5.48 5.26 -14.18
C ASP A 58 4.92 3.87 -14.50
N THR A 59 4.64 3.08 -13.45
CA THR A 59 3.82 1.88 -13.58
C THR A 59 2.58 2.32 -14.33
N ASN A 60 2.19 1.64 -15.41
CA ASN A 60 1.06 2.15 -16.16
C ASN A 60 -0.19 2.10 -15.26
N PHE A 61 -1.15 2.98 -15.53
CA PHE A 61 -2.36 3.10 -14.70
C PHE A 61 -3.08 1.75 -14.46
N GLU A 62 -3.06 0.86 -15.45
CA GLU A 62 -3.69 -0.45 -15.38
C GLU A 62 -2.97 -1.39 -14.42
N GLU A 63 -1.63 -1.36 -14.39
CA GLU A 63 -0.80 -2.12 -13.45
C GLU A 63 -1.02 -1.67 -12.01
N GLU A 64 -1.08 -0.36 -11.76
CA GLU A 64 -1.40 0.19 -10.43
C GLU A 64 -2.79 -0.26 -9.98
N LEU A 65 -3.79 -0.07 -10.85
CA LEU A 65 -5.17 -0.44 -10.58
C LEU A 65 -5.32 -1.93 -10.29
N ALA A 66 -4.68 -2.78 -11.09
CA ALA A 66 -4.72 -4.22 -10.89
C ALA A 66 -4.08 -4.65 -9.55
N SER A 67 -2.97 -3.99 -9.18
CA SER A 67 -2.27 -4.22 -7.91
C SER A 67 -3.15 -3.82 -6.72
N ASP A 68 -3.88 -2.71 -6.84
CA ASP A 68 -4.82 -2.20 -5.84
C ASP A 68 -6.00 -3.15 -5.62
N VAL A 69 -6.63 -3.58 -6.72
CA VAL A 69 -7.74 -4.55 -6.69
C VAL A 69 -7.27 -5.85 -6.05
N LEU A 70 -6.09 -6.37 -6.44
CA LEU A 70 -5.56 -7.59 -5.85
C LEU A 70 -5.34 -7.45 -4.34
N GLU A 71 -4.85 -6.30 -3.86
CA GLU A 71 -4.65 -6.06 -2.43
C GLU A 71 -5.99 -5.99 -1.67
N ILE A 72 -6.99 -5.30 -2.23
CA ILE A 72 -8.36 -5.25 -1.68
C ILE A 72 -8.90 -6.67 -1.54
N VAL A 73 -8.92 -7.41 -2.65
CA VAL A 73 -9.48 -8.76 -2.70
C VAL A 73 -8.77 -9.67 -1.70
N THR A 74 -7.43 -9.63 -1.63
CA THR A 74 -6.62 -10.39 -0.67
C THR A 74 -7.03 -10.16 0.77
N VAL A 75 -7.27 -8.91 1.16
CA VAL A 75 -7.68 -8.59 2.54
C VAL A 75 -9.09 -9.07 2.83
N PHE A 76 -10.03 -8.85 1.92
CA PHE A 76 -11.42 -9.26 2.11
C PHE A 76 -11.59 -10.77 2.08
N SER A 77 -10.94 -11.47 1.15
CA SER A 77 -11.02 -12.94 1.04
C SER A 77 -10.42 -13.63 2.26
N ALA A 78 -9.30 -13.13 2.79
CA ALA A 78 -8.71 -13.65 4.02
C ALA A 78 -9.62 -13.47 5.24
N ARG A 79 -10.40 -12.38 5.29
CA ARG A 79 -11.39 -12.15 6.36
C ARG A 79 -12.64 -13.01 6.19
N LEU A 80 -13.12 -13.17 4.96
CA LEU A 80 -14.34 -13.94 4.66
C LEU A 80 -14.13 -15.45 4.80
N TYR A 81 -13.00 -15.97 4.34
CA TYR A 81 -12.76 -17.41 4.25
C TYR A 81 -11.68 -17.91 5.20
N GLY A 82 -10.91 -17.01 5.82
CA GLY A 82 -9.70 -17.33 6.56
C GLY A 82 -8.47 -17.33 5.65
N SER A 83 -7.36 -16.77 6.14
CA SER A 83 -6.12 -16.58 5.36
C SER A 83 -5.51 -17.87 4.82
N ARG A 84 -5.74 -19.01 5.50
CA ARG A 84 -5.23 -20.34 5.10
C ARG A 84 -6.25 -21.23 4.39
N SER A 85 -7.46 -20.72 4.11
CA SER A 85 -8.50 -21.52 3.47
C SER A 85 -8.18 -21.81 2.01
N HIS A 86 -8.46 -23.03 1.55
CA HIS A 86 -8.37 -23.38 0.13
C HIS A 86 -9.26 -22.48 -0.75
N ARG A 87 -10.40 -22.02 -0.23
CA ARG A 87 -11.28 -21.10 -0.95
C ARG A 87 -10.64 -19.71 -1.13
N ASN A 88 -9.92 -19.24 -0.11
CA ASN A 88 -9.12 -18.01 -0.21
C ASN A 88 -8.04 -18.15 -1.29
N GLN A 89 -7.28 -19.25 -1.25
CA GLN A 89 -6.20 -19.51 -2.20
C GLN A 89 -6.72 -19.53 -3.64
N LYS A 90 -7.76 -20.32 -3.93
CA LYS A 90 -8.36 -20.41 -5.27
C LYS A 90 -8.84 -19.06 -5.81
N LEU A 91 -9.45 -18.24 -4.95
CA LEU A 91 -9.95 -16.93 -5.36
C LEU A 91 -8.79 -16.00 -5.75
N ILE A 92 -7.74 -15.94 -4.92
CA ILE A 92 -6.58 -15.09 -5.18
C ILE A 92 -5.81 -15.53 -6.42
N ASP A 93 -5.68 -16.83 -6.64
CA ASP A 93 -5.04 -17.36 -7.85
C ASP A 93 -5.84 -17.02 -9.10
N GLY A 94 -7.17 -17.13 -9.05
CA GLY A 94 -8.05 -16.75 -10.16
C GLY A 94 -7.97 -15.26 -10.51
N VAL A 95 -7.96 -14.40 -9.50
CA VAL A 95 -7.84 -12.93 -9.69
C VAL A 95 -6.48 -12.57 -10.27
N ARG A 96 -5.40 -13.23 -9.82
CA ARG A 96 -4.06 -13.04 -10.40
C ARG A 96 -3.97 -13.48 -11.85
N ALA A 97 -4.63 -14.57 -12.22
CA ALA A 97 -4.68 -15.03 -13.62
C ALA A 97 -5.39 -14.00 -14.50
N ALA A 98 -6.57 -13.54 -14.09
CA ALA A 98 -7.33 -12.54 -14.84
C ALA A 98 -6.55 -11.22 -15.02
N VAL A 99 -5.87 -10.75 -13.97
CA VAL A 99 -5.00 -9.55 -14.04
C VAL A 99 -3.88 -9.72 -15.07
N LYS A 100 -3.22 -10.89 -15.09
CA LYS A 100 -2.14 -11.15 -16.05
C LYS A 100 -2.63 -11.22 -17.49
N GLU A 101 -3.80 -11.82 -17.71
CA GLU A 101 -4.41 -11.89 -19.05
C GLU A 101 -4.72 -10.49 -19.60
N SER A 102 -5.23 -9.58 -18.76
CA SER A 102 -5.54 -8.21 -19.17
C SER A 102 -4.31 -7.36 -19.49
N GLN A 103 -3.13 -7.70 -18.97
CA GLN A 103 -1.88 -6.96 -19.21
C GLN A 103 -1.12 -7.42 -20.47
N CYS A 104 -1.52 -8.54 -21.08
CA CYS A 104 -0.89 -9.09 -22.29
C CYS A 104 -1.64 -8.77 -23.60
N THR A 105 -2.64 -7.89 -23.55
CA THR A 105 -3.45 -7.49 -24.72
C THR A 105 -3.20 -6.04 -25.06
#